data_AF-A0A9N9GN64-F1
#
_entry.id   AF-A0A9N9GN64-F1
#
_cell.length_a   1.000
_cell.length_b   1.000
_cell.length_c   1.000
_cell.angle_alpha   90.00
_cell.angle_beta   90.00
_cell.angle_gamma   90.00
#
_symmetry.space_group_name_H-M   'P 1'
#
loop_
_entity.id
_entity.type
_entity.pdbx_description
1 polymer ?
#
loop_
_entity_poly.entity_id
_entity_poly.type
_entity_poly.pdbx_seq_one_letter_code
_entity_poly.pdbx_strand_id
1 'polypeptide(L)'
;MTGYVNLKNQGATSYLNVELQLLYSIKYFRKAIYQIPTEDDDPIKSIPLAMQRIFYNLQVSDKPVEITELTKSFGWDSSDCCTSYDVQEFDSVLLNNLEDKMKNTSVGGVISELFTGEMKSYVRCVNVDYECSFIENYY
;
A
#
# COMPACT_ATOMS: atom_id res chain seq x y z
N MET A 1 -3.39 23.19 18.37
CA MET A 1 -3.27 22.53 17.06
C MET A 1 -2.97 21.06 17.33
N THR A 2 -3.78 20.13 16.81
CA THR A 2 -3.72 18.70 17.18
C THR A 2 -2.54 17.94 16.56
N GLY A 3 -1.74 18.57 15.69
CA GLY A 3 -0.49 18.02 15.14
C GLY A 3 -0.65 17.02 13.99
N TYR A 4 -1.88 16.65 13.62
CA TYR A 4 -2.20 15.68 12.57
C TYR A 4 -3.32 16.20 11.65
N VAL A 5 -3.26 15.82 10.38
CA VAL A 5 -4.17 16.23 9.30
C VAL A 5 -5.03 15.05 8.89
N ASN A 6 -6.34 15.26 8.82
CA ASN A 6 -7.28 14.20 8.46
C ASN A 6 -7.36 13.97 6.95
N LEU A 7 -7.71 12.75 6.53
CA LEU A 7 -8.13 12.48 5.16
C LEU A 7 -9.62 12.81 5.00
N LYS A 8 -9.99 13.38 3.86
CA LYS A 8 -11.38 13.70 3.54
C LYS A 8 -12.10 12.41 3.19
N ASN A 9 -13.18 12.10 3.91
CA ASN A 9 -14.01 10.95 3.57
C ASN A 9 -14.79 11.21 2.28
N GLN A 10 -14.61 10.35 1.28
CA GLN A 10 -15.29 10.40 -0.02
C GLN A 10 -16.27 9.24 -0.13
N GLY A 11 -17.37 9.31 0.63
CA GLY A 11 -18.39 8.25 0.61
C GLY A 11 -18.01 7.02 1.45
N ALA A 12 -17.91 5.85 0.83
CA ALA A 12 -17.61 4.58 1.52
C ALA A 12 -16.10 4.27 1.63
N THR A 13 -15.24 5.26 1.39
CA THR A 13 -13.77 5.14 1.39
C THR A 13 -13.13 5.28 2.78
N SER A 14 -13.90 5.14 3.86
CA SER A 14 -13.41 5.28 5.23
C SER A 14 -12.33 4.26 5.59
N TYR A 15 -12.39 3.05 5.02
CA TYR A 15 -11.38 2.01 5.22
C TYR A 15 -10.03 2.42 4.61
N LEU A 16 -10.02 2.95 3.37
CA LEU A 16 -8.81 3.47 2.71
C LEU A 16 -8.17 4.60 3.51
N ASN A 17 -8.98 5.46 4.13
CA ASN A 17 -8.46 6.54 4.93
C ASN A 17 -7.73 6.04 6.18
N VAL A 18 -8.23 4.99 6.82
CA VAL A 18 -7.54 4.36 7.96
C VAL A 18 -6.25 3.71 7.49
N GLU A 19 -6.30 2.96 6.39
CA GLU A 19 -5.15 2.25 5.83
C GLU A 19 -4.02 3.20 5.43
N LEU A 20 -4.34 4.27 4.70
CA LEU A 20 -3.35 5.28 4.31
C LEU A 20 -2.72 5.99 5.50
N GLN A 21 -3.47 6.19 6.60
CA GLN A 21 -2.92 6.77 7.83
C GLN A 21 -2.00 5.79 8.57
N LEU A 22 -2.32 4.49 8.55
CA LEU A 22 -1.45 3.43 9.09
C LEU A 22 -0.14 3.37 8.30
N LEU A 23 -0.21 3.26 6.97
CA LEU A 23 0.96 3.24 6.09
C LEU A 23 1.80 4.52 6.22
N TYR A 24 1.16 5.70 6.28
CA TYR A 24 1.86 6.98 6.48
C TYR A 24 2.62 7.04 7.81
N SER A 25 2.11 6.37 8.85
CA SER A 25 2.71 6.34 10.19
C SER A 25 3.98 5.49 10.23
N ILE A 26 4.15 4.54 9.28
CA ILE A 26 5.38 3.75 9.11
C ILE A 26 6.45 4.65 8.48
N LYS A 27 7.26 5.30 9.32
CA LYS A 27 8.27 6.28 8.86
C LYS A 27 9.25 5.73 7.83
N TYR A 28 9.62 4.46 7.93
CA TYR A 28 10.53 3.81 6.99
C TYR A 28 9.86 3.66 5.61
N PHE A 29 8.64 3.11 5.57
CA PHE A 29 7.81 3.03 4.37
C PHE A 29 7.61 4.40 3.72
N ARG A 30 7.19 5.41 4.50
CA ARG A 30 6.99 6.78 4.01
C ARG A 30 8.23 7.36 3.35
N LYS A 31 9.42 7.15 3.94
CA LYS A 31 10.69 7.60 3.35
C LYS A 31 10.99 6.89 2.03
N ALA A 32 10.67 5.60 1.93
CA ALA A 32 10.85 4.84 0.71
C ALA A 32 9.93 5.31 -0.41
N ILE A 33 8.65 5.59 -0.11
CA ILE A 33 7.69 6.16 -1.07
C ILE A 33 8.24 7.45 -1.71
N TYR A 34 8.85 8.34 -0.93
CA TYR A 34 9.43 9.59 -1.46
C TYR A 34 10.66 9.40 -2.35
N GLN A 35 11.28 8.22 -2.38
CA GLN A 35 12.46 7.93 -3.20
C GLN A 35 12.11 7.18 -4.49
N ILE A 36 10.83 6.83 -4.70
CA ILE A 36 10.39 6.23 -5.96
C ILE A 36 10.51 7.28 -7.07
N PRO A 37 11.20 7.00 -8.19
CA PRO A 37 11.26 7.90 -9.34
C PRO A 37 9.90 7.93 -10.05
N THR A 38 9.30 9.11 -10.11
CA THR A 38 7.95 9.35 -10.69
C THR A 38 7.92 10.59 -11.59
N GLU A 39 9.07 11.09 -12.01
CA GLU A 39 9.19 12.33 -12.79
C GLU A 39 8.51 12.22 -14.16
N ASP A 40 8.56 11.03 -14.77
CA ASP A 40 8.01 10.73 -16.09
C ASP A 40 6.65 10.00 -16.04
N ASP A 41 6.09 9.82 -14.85
CA ASP A 41 4.85 9.08 -14.65
C ASP A 41 3.61 9.89 -15.04
N ASP A 42 2.59 9.22 -15.61
CA ASP A 42 1.28 9.83 -15.89
C ASP A 42 0.61 10.22 -14.55
N PRO A 43 0.33 11.52 -14.31
CA PRO A 43 -0.25 12.01 -13.06
C PRO A 43 -1.60 11.39 -12.67
N ILE A 44 -2.34 10.85 -13.64
CA ILE A 44 -3.67 10.27 -13.40
C ILE A 44 -3.57 8.78 -13.09
N LYS A 45 -2.56 8.08 -13.62
CA LYS A 45 -2.46 6.61 -13.57
C LYS A 45 -1.39 6.10 -12.61
N SER A 46 -0.52 6.96 -12.10
CA SER A 46 0.57 6.55 -11.23
C SER A 46 0.15 6.48 -9.77
N ILE A 47 0.03 5.25 -9.27
CA ILE A 47 -0.19 4.94 -7.85
C ILE A 47 0.96 5.50 -6.98
N PRO A 48 2.26 5.29 -7.30
CA PRO A 48 3.35 5.86 -6.50
C PRO A 48 3.29 7.38 -6.40
N LEU A 49 3.00 8.08 -7.50
CA LEU A 49 2.91 9.54 -7.52
C LEU A 49 1.71 10.04 -6.70
N ALA A 50 0.56 9.36 -6.79
CA ALA A 50 -0.60 9.68 -5.96
C ALA A 50 -0.29 9.50 -4.47
N MET A 51 0.42 8.42 -4.09
CA MET A 51 0.84 8.21 -2.70
C MET A 51 1.81 9.28 -2.21
N GLN A 52 2.81 9.65 -3.02
CA GLN A 52 3.75 10.72 -2.68
C GLN A 52 3.02 12.03 -2.39
N ARG A 53 2.02 12.39 -3.21
CA ARG A 53 1.20 13.60 -3.02
C ARG A 53 0.35 13.52 -1.76
N ILE A 54 -0.29 12.40 -1.49
CA ILE A 54 -1.07 12.20 -0.26
C ILE A 54 -0.17 12.34 0.96
N PHE A 55 0.97 11.63 0.99
CA PHE A 55 1.91 11.66 2.12
C PHE A 55 2.53 13.04 2.30
N TYR A 56 2.87 13.74 1.21
CA TYR A 56 3.34 15.12 1.28
C TYR A 56 2.27 16.03 1.90
N ASN A 57 1.03 15.98 1.40
CA ASN A 57 -0.06 16.80 1.91
C ASN A 57 -0.40 16.48 3.37
N LEU A 58 -0.33 15.21 3.79
CA LEU A 58 -0.49 14.82 5.20
C LEU A 58 0.59 15.42 6.10
N GLN A 59 1.77 15.71 5.56
CA GLN A 59 2.89 16.29 6.31
C GLN A 59 2.82 17.82 6.41
N VAL A 60 2.25 18.51 5.40
CA VAL A 60 2.36 19.98 5.28
C VAL A 60 1.04 20.74 5.25
N SER A 61 -0.08 20.08 4.92
CA SER A 61 -1.36 20.75 4.72
C SER A 61 -2.05 21.04 6.04
N ASP A 62 -2.65 22.21 6.22
CA ASP A 62 -3.57 22.47 7.34
C ASP A 62 -5.03 22.07 7.02
N LYS A 63 -5.28 21.55 5.81
CA LYS A 63 -6.59 21.17 5.31
C LYS A 63 -6.69 19.66 5.11
N PRO A 64 -7.90 19.07 5.25
CA PRO A 64 -8.11 17.66 4.98
C PRO A 64 -7.64 17.26 3.57
N VAL A 65 -6.91 16.14 3.47
CA VAL A 65 -6.30 15.66 2.22
C VAL A 65 -7.29 14.79 1.45
N GLU A 66 -7.41 15.02 0.14
CA GLU A 66 -8.27 14.21 -0.73
C GLU A 66 -7.49 13.04 -1.33
N ILE A 67 -8.14 11.89 -1.52
CA ILE A 67 -7.54 10.66 -2.08
C ILE A 67 -8.07 10.33 -3.49
N THR A 68 -8.73 11.30 -4.15
CA THR A 68 -9.32 11.15 -5.48
C THR A 68 -8.31 10.76 -6.55
N GLU A 69 -7.07 11.23 -6.46
CA GLU A 69 -6.02 10.87 -7.42
C GLU A 69 -5.63 9.40 -7.27
N LEU A 70 -5.58 8.89 -6.04
CA LEU A 70 -5.25 7.50 -5.76
C LEU A 70 -6.36 6.58 -6.28
N THR A 71 -7.63 6.85 -5.96
CA THR A 71 -8.75 6.01 -6.46
C THR A 71 -8.80 5.98 -7.99
N LYS A 72 -8.56 7.12 -8.65
CA LYS A 72 -8.44 7.18 -10.12
C LYS A 72 -7.25 6.38 -10.66
N SER A 73 -6.12 6.36 -9.96
CA SER A 73 -4.94 5.58 -10.38
C SER A 73 -5.18 4.07 -10.34
N PHE A 74 -6.09 3.60 -9.48
CA PHE A 74 -6.60 2.23 -9.49
C PHE A 74 -7.67 1.96 -10.55
N GLY A 75 -8.07 2.97 -11.32
CA GLY A 75 -9.12 2.86 -12.33
C GLY A 75 -10.54 2.88 -11.75
N TRP A 76 -10.70 3.22 -10.46
CA TRP A 76 -12.02 3.30 -9.82
C TRP A 76 -12.72 4.60 -10.22
N ASP A 77 -14.01 4.49 -10.56
CA ASP A 77 -14.86 5.64 -10.82
C ASP A 77 -15.68 6.06 -9.58
N SER A 78 -16.50 7.10 -9.73
CA SER A 78 -17.34 7.60 -8.63
C SER A 78 -18.39 6.60 -8.13
N SER A 79 -18.73 5.58 -8.91
CA SER A 79 -19.65 4.51 -8.54
C SER A 79 -18.95 3.38 -7.76
N ASP A 80 -17.67 3.14 -8.03
CA ASP A 80 -16.84 2.16 -7.31
C ASP A 80 -16.50 2.60 -5.88
N CYS A 81 -16.47 3.92 -5.62
CA CYS A 81 -16.22 4.50 -4.30
C CYS A 81 -17.32 4.20 -3.26
N CYS A 82 -18.42 3.58 -3.69
CA CYS A 82 -19.53 3.13 -2.85
C CYS A 82 -19.48 1.63 -2.53
N THR A 83 -18.55 0.88 -3.12
CA THR A 83 -18.35 -0.55 -2.88
C THR A 83 -17.26 -0.74 -1.83
N SER A 84 -17.55 -1.46 -0.75
CA SER A 84 -16.53 -1.88 0.20
C SER A 84 -15.71 -2.99 -0.44
N TYR A 85 -14.54 -2.64 -0.98
CA TYR A 85 -13.56 -3.62 -1.40
C TYR A 85 -12.96 -4.30 -0.18
N ASP A 86 -12.52 -5.55 -0.35
CA ASP A 86 -11.71 -6.22 0.66
C ASP A 86 -10.40 -5.44 0.81
N VAL A 87 -10.12 -4.99 2.04
CA VAL A 87 -8.87 -4.28 2.39
C VAL A 87 -7.65 -5.10 1.97
N GLN A 88 -7.71 -6.42 2.12
CA GLN A 88 -6.61 -7.31 1.77
C GLN A 88 -6.33 -7.31 0.26
N GLU A 89 -7.36 -7.23 -0.58
CA GLU A 89 -7.21 -7.15 -2.03
C GLU A 89 -6.59 -5.81 -2.42
N PHE A 90 -7.08 -4.71 -1.82
CA PHE A 90 -6.50 -3.38 -2.02
C PHE A 90 -5.01 -3.35 -1.66
N ASP A 91 -4.64 -3.85 -0.48
CA ASP A 91 -3.25 -3.87 -0.01
C ASP A 91 -2.36 -4.71 -0.92
N SER A 92 -2.86 -5.87 -1.36
CA SER A 92 -2.14 -6.73 -2.30
C SER A 92 -1.85 -6.02 -3.62
N VAL A 93 -2.84 -5.32 -4.21
CA VAL A 93 -2.62 -4.58 -5.46
C VAL A 93 -1.69 -3.39 -5.24
N LEU A 94 -1.87 -2.66 -4.15
CA LEU A 94 -1.05 -1.50 -3.79
C LEU A 94 0.43 -1.90 -3.60
N LEU A 95 0.69 -2.88 -2.72
CA LEU A 95 2.05 -3.30 -2.37
C LEU A 95 2.78 -3.92 -3.56
N ASN A 96 2.11 -4.76 -4.36
CA ASN A 96 2.72 -5.32 -5.58
C ASN A 96 3.06 -4.21 -6.60
N ASN A 97 2.18 -3.23 -6.81
CA ASN A 97 2.47 -2.11 -7.72
C ASN A 97 3.68 -1.29 -7.26
N LEU A 98 3.76 -1.02 -5.96
CA LEU A 98 4.88 -0.29 -5.36
C LEU A 98 6.17 -1.10 -5.45
N GLU A 99 6.14 -2.40 -5.17
CA GLU A 99 7.31 -3.27 -5.25
C GLU A 99 7.89 -3.31 -6.67
N ASP A 100 7.01 -3.45 -7.67
CA ASP A 100 7.41 -3.41 -9.08
C ASP A 100 8.03 -2.06 -9.47
N LYS A 101 7.47 -0.95 -8.99
CA LYS A 101 7.99 0.41 -9.24
C LYS A 101 9.28 0.72 -8.48
N MET A 102 9.47 0.12 -7.32
CA MET A 102 10.71 0.22 -6.54
C MET A 102 11.82 -0.68 -7.09
N LYS A 103 11.49 -1.65 -7.94
CA LYS A 103 12.47 -2.59 -8.51
C LYS A 103 13.56 -1.84 -9.27
N ASN A 104 14.81 -2.20 -9.02
CA ASN A 104 16.01 -1.57 -9.59
C ASN A 104 16.23 -0.10 -9.18
N THR A 105 15.57 0.38 -8.13
CA THR A 105 15.83 1.70 -7.52
C THR A 105 16.63 1.55 -6.22
N SER A 106 17.01 2.67 -5.58
CA SER A 106 17.67 2.64 -4.26
C SER A 106 16.79 2.10 -3.14
N VAL A 107 15.48 1.96 -3.36
CA VAL A 107 14.49 1.46 -2.40
C VAL A 107 13.88 0.11 -2.81
N GLY A 108 14.54 -0.60 -3.74
CA GLY A 108 14.14 -1.96 -4.10
C GLY A 108 14.18 -2.90 -2.89
N GLY A 109 13.15 -3.75 -2.75
CA GLY A 109 13.03 -4.73 -1.67
C GLY A 109 12.47 -4.19 -0.36
N VAL A 110 12.20 -2.89 -0.23
CA VAL A 110 11.62 -2.30 1.00
C VAL A 110 10.24 -2.89 1.32
N ILE A 111 9.41 -3.14 0.29
CA ILE A 111 8.09 -3.75 0.48
C ILE A 111 8.24 -5.14 1.11
N SER A 112 9.09 -5.99 0.53
CA SER A 112 9.29 -7.34 1.03
C SER A 112 9.93 -7.36 2.42
N GLU A 113 10.86 -6.44 2.71
CA GLU A 113 11.47 -6.32 4.06
C GLU A 113 10.46 -5.93 5.14
N LEU A 114 9.49 -5.07 4.81
CA LEU A 114 8.52 -4.56 5.78
C LEU A 114 7.31 -5.46 5.98
N PHE A 115 6.81 -6.05 4.90
CA PHE A 115 5.50 -6.68 4.88
C PHE A 115 5.54 -8.17 4.57
N THR A 116 6.63 -8.72 4.02
CA THR A 116 6.65 -10.15 3.70
C THR A 116 7.01 -11.00 4.91
N GLY A 117 6.11 -11.94 5.25
CA GLY A 117 6.38 -13.08 6.12
C GLY A 117 6.58 -14.37 5.32
N GLU A 118 7.31 -15.32 5.89
CA GLU A 118 7.48 -16.67 5.33
C GLU A 118 6.72 -17.68 6.20
N MET A 119 5.83 -18.45 5.60
CA MET A 119 5.10 -19.54 6.24
C MET A 119 5.57 -20.88 5.70
N LYS A 120 5.99 -21.78 6.59
CA LYS A 120 6.28 -23.18 6.24
C LYS A 120 5.12 -24.08 6.68
N SER A 121 4.39 -24.60 5.70
CA SER A 121 3.38 -25.65 5.88
C SER A 121 4.05 -27.02 5.74
N TYR A 122 3.80 -27.95 6.64
CA TYR A 122 4.36 -29.31 6.53
C TYR A 122 3.37 -30.38 6.99
N VAL A 123 3.47 -31.56 6.37
CA VAL A 123 2.72 -32.76 6.70
C VAL A 123 3.74 -33.86 6.94
N ARG A 124 3.77 -34.39 8.18
CA ARG A 124 4.65 -35.49 8.58
C ARG A 124 3.82 -36.71 8.96
N CYS A 125 4.18 -37.88 8.43
CA CYS A 125 3.54 -39.14 8.79
C CYS A 125 3.97 -39.58 10.21
N VAL A 126 3.03 -40.11 11.00
CA VAL A 126 3.31 -40.50 12.40
C VAL A 126 4.13 -41.79 12.49
N ASN A 127 3.85 -42.76 11.62
CA ASN A 127 4.40 -44.11 11.68
C ASN A 127 5.35 -44.44 10.52
N VAL A 128 5.64 -43.45 9.66
CA VAL A 128 6.51 -43.61 8.49
C VAL A 128 7.42 -42.38 8.43
N ASP A 129 8.70 -42.58 8.15
CA ASP A 129 9.69 -41.49 8.01
C ASP A 129 9.50 -40.78 6.65
N TYR A 130 8.44 -39.97 6.59
CA TYR A 130 8.08 -39.18 5.43
C TYR A 130 7.52 -37.83 5.86
N GLU A 131 8.06 -36.76 5.28
CA GLU A 131 7.60 -35.38 5.45
C GLU A 131 7.52 -34.70 4.10
N CYS A 132 6.41 -34.01 3.86
CA CYS A 132 6.27 -33.05 2.77
C CYS A 132 6.16 -31.66 3.38
N SER A 133 6.91 -30.68 2.87
CA SER A 133 6.78 -29.30 3.30
C SER A 133 6.77 -28.34 2.13
N PHE A 134 6.01 -27.26 2.28
CA PHE A 134 5.86 -26.18 1.32
C PHE A 134 6.08 -24.84 2.04
N ILE A 135 6.79 -23.92 1.38
CA ILE A 135 7.08 -22.59 1.90
C ILE A 135 6.34 -21.58 1.03
N GLU A 136 5.56 -20.72 1.66
CA GLU A 136 4.77 -19.66 1.04
C GLU A 136 5.15 -18.32 1.64
N ASN A 137 5.23 -17.29 0.81
CA ASN A 137 5.34 -15.91 1.26
C ASN A 137 3.94 -15.30 1.36
N TYR A 138 3.72 -14.46 2.37
CA TYR A 138 2.49 -13.69 2.55
C TYR A 138 2.82 -12.24 2.92
N TYR A 139 1.88 -11.33 2.67
CA TYR A 139 1.91 -9.94 3.13
C TYR A 139 1.08 -9.77 4.41
#